data_AF-A0A822G785-F1
#
_entry.id   AF-A0A822G785-F1
#
_cell.length_a   1.000
_cell.length_b   1.000
_cell.length_c   1.000
_cell.angle_alpha   90.00
_cell.angle_beta   90.00
_cell.angle_gamma   90.00
#
_symmetry.space_group_name_H-M   'P 1'
#
loop_
_entity.id
_entity.type
_entity.pdbx_description
1 polymer ?
#
loop_
_entity_poly.entity_id
_entity_poly.type
_entity_poly.pdbx_seq_one_letter_code
_entity_poly.pdbx_strand_id
1 'polypeptide(L)'
;SNIYNKTIFIDEYDARDAYQMEYLFPNDWHNLVQRLQNDLDGSIMSLVYQYYTKSYANGNQCDHNCRRGLLCSFIRARENDTHACDSIPPLLL
;
A
#
# COMPACT_ATOMS: atom_id res chain seq x y z
N SER A 1 17.88 22.45 -2.75
CA SER A 1 18.99 21.68 -2.16
C SER A 1 19.21 22.15 -0.73
N ASN A 2 19.39 21.23 0.21
CA ASN A 2 19.67 21.58 1.60
C ASN A 2 21.14 22.01 1.78
N ILE A 3 21.37 23.31 1.63
CA ILE A 3 22.68 23.97 1.67
C ILE A 3 23.40 23.87 3.03
N TYR A 4 22.75 23.36 4.08
CA TYR A 4 23.33 23.27 5.43
C TYR A 4 23.59 21.84 5.91
N ASN A 5 23.32 20.81 5.08
CA ASN A 5 23.47 19.40 5.44
C ASN A 5 22.80 19.02 6.79
N LYS A 6 21.65 19.64 7.10
CA LYS A 6 20.88 19.39 8.33
C LYS A 6 19.63 18.59 8.01
N THR A 7 19.29 17.54 8.76
CA THR A 7 18.04 16.80 8.50
C THR A 7 16.82 17.74 8.46
N ILE A 8 16.07 17.70 7.36
CA ILE A 8 14.80 18.40 7.19
C ILE A 8 13.72 17.33 7.17
N PHE A 9 12.77 17.43 8.09
CA PHE A 9 11.57 16.59 8.10
C PHE A 9 10.50 17.29 7.26
N ILE A 10 9.91 16.55 6.32
CA ILE A 10 8.84 17.01 5.44
C ILE A 10 7.67 16.03 5.56
N ASP A 11 6.45 16.56 5.45
CA ASP A 11 5.26 15.73 5.35
C ASP A 11 5.31 14.96 4.03
N GLU A 12 5.15 13.64 4.11
CA GLU A 12 5.21 12.77 2.94
C GLU A 12 3.87 12.72 2.20
N TYR A 13 2.77 12.48 2.95
CA TYR A 13 1.42 12.44 2.41
C TYR A 13 0.35 12.55 3.51
N ASP A 14 -0.86 12.96 3.12
CA ASP A 14 -2.09 12.76 3.89
C ASP A 14 -2.85 11.55 3.31
N ALA A 15 -3.24 10.61 4.16
CA ALA A 15 -3.86 9.35 3.72
C ALA A 15 -5.25 9.56 3.08
N ARG A 16 -6.01 10.56 3.53
CA ARG A 16 -7.31 10.89 2.93
C ARG A 16 -7.12 11.41 1.52
N ASP A 17 -6.17 12.32 1.34
CA ASP A 17 -5.89 12.91 0.03
C ASP A 17 -5.28 11.87 -0.93
N ALA A 18 -4.25 11.15 -0.48
CA ALA A 18 -3.52 10.18 -1.31
C ALA A 18 -4.38 9.00 -1.76
N TYR A 19 -5.24 8.51 -0.87
CA TYR A 19 -6.07 7.34 -1.13
C TYR A 19 -7.54 7.66 -1.36
N GLN A 20 -7.90 8.95 -1.42
CA GLN A 20 -9.27 9.42 -1.64
C GLN A 20 -10.25 8.82 -0.63
N MET A 21 -9.91 8.92 0.65
CA MET A 21 -10.75 8.46 1.77
C MET A 21 -11.34 9.66 2.50
N GLU A 22 -12.60 9.60 2.92
CA GLU A 22 -13.26 10.75 3.55
C GLU A 22 -12.91 10.86 5.05
N TYR A 23 -12.94 9.74 5.78
CA TYR A 23 -12.85 9.75 7.25
C TYR A 23 -11.73 8.89 7.85
N LEU A 24 -11.35 7.77 7.22
CA LEU A 24 -10.39 6.76 7.74
C LEU A 24 -10.98 5.77 8.77
N PHE A 25 -12.29 5.51 8.74
CA PHE A 25 -12.89 4.43 9.53
C PHE A 25 -12.44 3.06 9.00
N PRO A 26 -12.60 1.97 9.78
CA PRO A 26 -12.27 0.63 9.32
C PRO A 26 -12.90 0.25 7.96
N ASN A 27 -14.10 0.77 7.68
CA ASN A 27 -14.77 0.55 6.40
C ASN A 27 -14.07 1.28 5.23
N ASP A 28 -13.51 2.48 5.44
CA ASP A 28 -12.72 3.18 4.42
C ASP A 28 -11.44 2.40 4.08
N TRP A 29 -10.75 1.86 5.08
CA TRP A 29 -9.58 1.00 4.88
C TRP A 29 -9.95 -0.32 4.19
N HIS A 30 -11.09 -0.90 4.53
CA HIS A 30 -11.61 -2.08 3.83
C HIS A 30 -11.87 -1.78 2.34
N ASN A 31 -12.49 -0.64 2.03
CA ASN A 31 -12.72 -0.20 0.66
C ASN A 31 -11.41 0.05 -0.09
N LEU A 32 -10.39 0.62 0.57
CA LEU A 32 -9.05 0.76 0.00
C LEU A 32 -8.45 -0.62 -0.33
N VAL A 33 -8.52 -1.60 0.57
CA VAL A 33 -8.06 -2.97 0.32
C VAL A 33 -8.75 -3.56 -0.91
N GLN A 34 -10.06 -3.41 -1.05
CA GLN A 34 -10.80 -3.88 -2.23
C GLN A 34 -10.32 -3.20 -3.53
N ARG A 35 -10.03 -1.89 -3.49
CA ARG A 35 -9.44 -1.17 -4.63
C ARG A 35 -8.05 -1.70 -4.98
N LEU A 36 -7.22 -1.96 -3.98
CA LEU A 36 -5.88 -2.55 -4.16
C LEU A 36 -5.93 -3.96 -4.73
N GLN A 37 -6.94 -4.77 -4.36
CA GLN A 37 -7.14 -6.10 -4.96
C GLN A 37 -7.44 -6.01 -6.46
N ASN A 38 -8.23 -5.03 -6.87
CA ASN A 38 -8.62 -4.81 -8.27
C ASN A 38 -7.54 -4.10 -9.10
N ASP A 39 -6.63 -3.36 -8.46
CA ASP A 39 -5.53 -2.62 -9.08
C ASP A 39 -4.17 -3.10 -8.55
N LEU A 40 -4.03 -4.42 -8.34
CA LEU A 40 -2.87 -5.01 -7.67
C LEU A 40 -1.56 -4.68 -8.36
N ASP A 41 -1.55 -4.54 -9.70
CA ASP A 41 -0.38 -4.17 -10.47
C ASP A 41 -0.38 -2.73 -10.99
N GLY A 42 -1.36 -1.94 -10.59
CA GLY A 42 -1.54 -0.59 -11.08
C GLY A 42 -1.13 0.50 -10.10
N SER A 43 -1.57 1.71 -10.44
CA SER A 43 -1.04 2.95 -9.86
C SER A 43 -1.33 3.10 -8.37
N ILE A 44 -2.49 2.64 -7.87
CA ILE A 44 -2.80 2.81 -6.45
C ILE A 44 -1.96 1.88 -5.59
N MET A 45 -1.68 0.66 -6.05
CA MET A 45 -0.79 -0.26 -5.35
C MET A 45 0.68 0.19 -5.42
N SER A 46 1.10 0.74 -6.56
CA SER A 46 2.40 1.40 -6.69
C SER A 46 2.58 2.57 -5.71
N LEU A 47 1.54 3.40 -5.54
CA LEU A 47 1.55 4.51 -4.59
C LEU A 47 1.62 4.01 -3.14
N VAL A 48 0.81 3.00 -2.79
CA VAL A 48 0.86 2.35 -1.47
C VAL A 48 2.24 1.76 -1.19
N TYR A 49 2.87 1.09 -2.16
CA TYR A 49 4.22 0.56 -1.97
C TYR A 49 5.25 1.67 -1.75
N GLN A 50 5.16 2.75 -2.51
CA GLN A 50 6.05 3.91 -2.33
C GLN A 50 5.95 4.45 -0.90
N TYR A 51 4.74 4.71 -0.40
CA TYR A 51 4.56 5.21 0.97
C TYR A 51 4.86 4.16 2.04
N TYR A 52 4.65 2.87 1.79
CA TYR A 52 5.08 1.79 2.68
C TYR A 52 6.60 1.81 2.90
N THR A 53 7.37 2.14 1.87
CA THR A 53 8.83 2.28 1.95
C THR A 53 9.31 3.68 2.35
N LYS A 54 8.40 4.59 2.73
CA LYS A 54 8.71 5.99 3.06
C LYS A 54 9.44 6.71 1.90
N SER A 55 8.98 6.45 0.68
CA SER A 55 9.55 6.98 -0.58
C SER A 55 11.02 6.60 -0.82
N TYR A 56 11.55 5.59 -0.12
CA TYR A 56 12.86 5.03 -0.41
C TYR A 56 12.86 4.27 -1.75
N ALA A 57 11.79 3.51 -2.02
CA ALA A 57 11.59 2.81 -3.27
C ALA A 57 10.43 3.45 -4.04
N ASN A 58 10.54 3.46 -5.38
CA ASN A 58 9.42 3.83 -6.23
C ASN A 58 8.45 2.65 -6.39
N GLY A 59 7.21 2.94 -6.74
CA GLY A 59 6.11 1.98 -6.87
C GLY A 59 6.31 0.81 -7.86
N ASN A 60 7.36 0.85 -8.69
CA ASN A 60 7.66 -0.16 -9.70
C ASN A 60 8.71 -1.18 -9.25
N GLN A 61 9.34 -0.99 -8.08
CA GLN A 61 10.36 -1.90 -7.56
C GLN A 61 9.78 -3.12 -6.80
N CYS A 62 8.46 -3.18 -6.66
CA CYS A 62 7.73 -4.31 -6.08
C CYS A 62 6.99 -5.01 -7.22
N ASP A 63 7.40 -6.23 -7.55
CA ASP A 63 6.72 -7.05 -8.56
C ASP A 63 5.36 -7.57 -8.04
N HIS A 64 4.63 -8.30 -8.88
CA HIS A 64 3.32 -8.84 -8.53
C HIS A 64 3.33 -9.66 -7.24
N ASN A 65 4.34 -10.52 -7.04
CA ASN A 65 4.43 -11.37 -5.86
C ASN A 65 4.69 -10.56 -4.59
N CYS A 66 5.57 -9.56 -4.68
CA CYS A 66 5.80 -8.58 -3.63
C CYS A 66 4.51 -7.82 -3.28
N ARG A 67 3.76 -7.32 -4.28
CA ARG A 67 2.51 -6.58 -4.07
C ARG A 67 1.44 -7.45 -3.42
N ARG A 68 1.26 -8.67 -3.92
CA ARG A 68 0.37 -9.67 -3.32
C ARG A 68 0.72 -9.93 -1.85
N GLY A 69 2.01 -10.13 -1.56
CA GLY A 69 2.49 -10.37 -0.19
C GLY A 69 2.24 -9.19 0.73
N LEU A 70 2.47 -7.97 0.25
CA LEU A 70 2.20 -6.74 0.99
C LEU A 70 0.70 -6.58 1.29
N LEU A 71 -0.16 -6.73 0.28
CA LEU A 71 -1.61 -6.63 0.47
C LEU A 71 -2.13 -7.72 1.44
N CYS A 72 -1.61 -8.94 1.34
CA CYS A 72 -1.91 -10.02 2.26
C CYS A 72 -1.55 -9.65 3.71
N SER A 73 -0.42 -8.98 3.94
CA SER A 73 -0.02 -8.50 5.27
C SER A 73 -0.97 -7.46 5.86
N PHE A 74 -1.64 -6.65 5.02
CA PHE A 74 -2.63 -5.67 5.48
C PHE A 74 -3.94 -6.32 5.89
N ILE A 75 -4.35 -7.39 5.21
CA ILE A 75 -5.61 -8.10 5.48
C ILE A 75 -5.48 -9.01 6.71
N ARG A 76 -4.32 -9.64 6.89
CA ARG A 76 -4.11 -10.62 7.96
C ARG A 76 -3.95 -9.95 9.33
N ALA A 77 -5.07 -9.74 10.02
CA ALA A 77 -5.11 -9.23 11.39
C ALA A 77 -4.95 -10.32 12.46
N ARG A 78 -5.18 -11.60 12.11
CA ARG A 78 -5.09 -12.75 13.02
C ARG A 78 -3.88 -13.61 12.70
N GLU A 79 -3.11 -13.96 13.73
CA GLU A 79 -2.02 -14.92 13.61
C GLU A 79 -2.57 -16.29 13.17
N ASN A 80 -1.96 -16.88 12.14
CA ASN A 80 -2.36 -18.16 11.52
C ASN A 80 -3.72 -18.18 10.80
N ASP A 81 -4.24 -17.04 10.35
CA ASP A 81 -5.34 -17.03 9.39
C ASP A 81 -4.84 -17.38 7.98
N THR A 82 -5.02 -18.64 7.59
CA THR A 82 -4.60 -19.16 6.29
C THR A 82 -5.49 -18.69 5.13
N HIS A 83 -6.68 -18.18 5.43
CA HIS A 83 -7.69 -17.79 4.43
C HIS A 83 -7.76 -16.29 4.18
N ALA A 84 -7.11 -15.48 5.01
CA ALA A 84 -7.09 -14.02 4.90
C ALA A 84 -6.74 -13.52 3.48
N CYS A 85 -5.92 -14.27 2.74
CA CYS A 85 -5.39 -13.83 1.44
C CYS A 85 -5.97 -14.57 0.23
N ASP A 86 -6.99 -15.41 0.45
CA ASP A 86 -7.64 -16.18 -0.61
C ASP A 86 -8.35 -15.28 -1.63
N SER A 87 -8.79 -14.09 -1.18
CA SER A 87 -9.47 -13.10 -2.01
C SER A 87 -8.52 -12.31 -2.93
N ILE A 88 -7.20 -12.39 -2.71
CA ILE A 88 -6.24 -11.72 -3.59
C ILE A 88 -6.00 -12.65 -4.79
N PRO A 89 -6.03 -12.16 -6.05
CA PRO A 89 -5.71 -12.99 -7.22
C PRO A 89 -4.22 -13.38 -7.27
N PRO A 90 -3.87 -14.62 -7.65
CA PRO A 90 -2.48 -14.96 -7.98
C PRO A 90 -2.08 -14.32 -9.32
N LEU A 91 -0.77 -14.32 -9.62
CA LEU A 91 -0.28 -13.88 -10.93
C LEU A 91 -0.91 -14.77 -12.01
N LEU A 92 -1.62 -14.15 -12.95
CA LEU A 92 -2.08 -14.84 -14.15
C LEU A 92 -0.89 -14.92 -15.11
N LEU A 93 -0.38 -16.14 -15.33
CA LEU A 93 0.66 -16.46 -16.30
C LEU A 93 0.14 -16.36 -17.74
#